data_AF-M3AAF0-F1
#
_entry.id   AF-M3AAF0-F1
#
_cell.length_a   1.000
_cell.length_b   1.000
_cell.length_c   1.000
_cell.angle_alpha   90.00
_cell.angle_beta   90.00
_cell.angle_gamma   90.00
#
_symmetry.space_group_name_H-M   'P 1'
#
loop_
_entity.id
_entity.type
_entity.pdbx_description
1 polymer ?
#
loop_
_entity_poly.entity_id
_entity_poly.type
_entity_poly.pdbx_seq_one_letter_code
_entity_poly.pdbx_strand_id
1 'polypeptide(L)'
;FRVREVDEAGTLTATYIHSIGKKGSPSRVDAIDSIQAFVSSIAGLLSSRAVLLSVGVGDSSASPTSALLLSMLQQSLSRIAKVAFAYRLGKAIEPECKMYRFCADLLHDSSFVLNCLSPMLPKAFRPPILALSSICFAVCDVVASSTKASLSAHFAKWENLGELNAKDSSQETIISLLGMLTGSLLVNWISGHWATWTALILMLSVHLEANRRAVRAIVMQTLNRQRATVVYHRLCVGHIPRPAEVSRVERIFERNGAVRDAENRLIGVCTM
;
A
#
# COMPACT_ATOMS: atom_id res chain seq x y z
N PHE A 1 -29.87 8.44 11.62
CA PHE A 1 -30.32 9.73 12.18
C PHE A 1 -29.70 10.87 11.37
N ARG A 2 -30.44 11.96 11.14
CA ARG A 2 -30.03 13.09 10.30
C ARG A 2 -29.65 14.24 11.24
N VAL A 3 -28.37 14.58 11.31
CA VAL A 3 -27.86 15.70 12.11
C VAL A 3 -27.76 16.92 11.21
N ARG A 4 -28.36 18.02 11.62
CA ARG A 4 -28.32 19.30 10.90
C ARG A 4 -27.41 20.22 11.69
N GLU A 5 -26.38 20.71 11.03
CA GLU A 5 -25.52 21.76 11.55
C GLU A 5 -26.03 23.10 11.00
N VAL A 6 -26.13 24.08 11.89
CA VAL A 6 -26.59 25.44 11.60
C VAL A 6 -25.55 26.42 12.13
N ASP A 7 -25.33 27.52 11.40
CA ASP A 7 -24.50 28.62 11.88
C ASP A 7 -25.19 29.43 12.99
N GLU A 8 -24.48 30.43 13.53
CA GLU A 8 -25.01 31.34 14.55
C GLU A 8 -26.24 32.14 14.09
N ALA A 9 -26.48 32.23 12.78
CA ALA A 9 -27.66 32.86 12.19
C ALA A 9 -28.82 31.86 11.93
N GLY A 10 -28.67 30.59 12.31
CA GLY A 10 -29.66 29.54 12.10
C GLY A 10 -29.75 29.04 10.66
N THR A 11 -28.80 29.42 9.79
CA THR A 11 -28.72 28.95 8.41
C THR A 11 -28.15 27.55 8.38
N LEU A 12 -28.81 26.66 7.66
CA LEU A 12 -28.40 25.27 7.52
C LEU A 12 -27.08 25.18 6.74
N THR A 13 -25.96 24.98 7.45
CA THR A 13 -24.63 24.92 6.85
C THR A 13 -24.27 23.52 6.36
N ALA A 14 -24.77 22.48 7.04
CA ALA A 14 -24.59 21.10 6.60
C ALA A 14 -25.72 20.18 7.09
N THR A 15 -26.08 19.20 6.27
CA THR A 15 -26.97 18.09 6.68
C THR A 15 -26.21 16.79 6.58
N TYR A 16 -25.80 16.25 7.74
CA TYR A 16 -25.16 14.95 7.83
C TYR A 16 -26.24 13.88 7.94
N ILE A 17 -26.36 13.05 6.91
CA ILE A 17 -27.02 11.75 7.04
C ILE A 17 -25.96 10.83 7.60
N HIS A 18 -26.05 10.48 8.89
CA HIS A 18 -25.28 9.34 9.40
C HIS A 18 -25.85 8.09 8.74
N SER A 19 -25.32 7.78 7.56
CA SER A 19 -25.45 6.48 6.93
C SER A 19 -24.67 5.53 7.82
N ILE A 20 -25.34 4.94 8.81
CA ILE A 20 -24.99 3.57 9.23
C ILE A 20 -24.72 2.83 7.94
N GLY A 21 -23.46 2.42 7.74
CA GLY A 21 -22.93 1.99 6.46
C GLY A 21 -23.96 1.14 5.73
N LYS A 22 -24.25 1.48 4.46
CA LYS A 22 -25.00 0.59 3.58
C LYS A 22 -24.49 -0.83 3.83
N LYS A 23 -25.36 -1.75 4.24
CA LYS A 23 -25.10 -3.19 4.27
C LYS A 23 -24.46 -3.56 2.93
N GLY A 24 -23.14 -3.74 2.93
CA GLY A 24 -22.35 -3.87 1.72
C GLY A 24 -20.93 -3.30 1.83
N SER A 25 -20.11 -3.87 2.71
CA SER A 25 -18.64 -3.94 2.58
C SER A 25 -17.70 -2.73 2.88
N PRO A 26 -18.00 -1.77 3.79
CA PRO A 26 -16.94 -0.95 4.40
C PRO A 26 -16.22 -1.72 5.53
N SER A 27 -16.99 -2.32 6.46
CA SER A 27 -16.43 -2.93 7.68
C SER A 27 -15.43 -4.06 7.49
N ARG A 28 -15.46 -4.74 6.33
CA ARG A 28 -14.58 -5.87 6.05
C ARG A 28 -13.26 -5.43 5.42
N VAL A 29 -13.25 -4.34 4.65
CA VAL A 29 -12.02 -3.79 4.06
C VAL A 29 -11.23 -3.08 5.15
N ASP A 30 -11.89 -2.23 5.94
CA ASP A 30 -11.27 -1.51 7.07
C ASP A 30 -10.60 -2.47 8.07
N ALA A 31 -11.23 -3.62 8.36
CA ALA A 31 -10.66 -4.63 9.25
C ALA A 31 -9.44 -5.34 8.63
N ILE A 32 -9.46 -5.60 7.32
CA ILE A 32 -8.34 -6.23 6.61
C ILE A 32 -7.16 -5.25 6.52
N ASP A 33 -7.43 -3.98 6.22
CA ASP A 33 -6.43 -2.91 6.17
C ASP A 33 -5.81 -2.67 7.56
N SER A 34 -6.61 -2.78 8.64
CA SER A 34 -6.11 -2.73 10.01
C SER A 34 -5.15 -3.89 10.33
N ILE A 35 -5.50 -5.13 9.92
CA ILE A 35 -4.59 -6.27 10.10
C ILE A 35 -3.29 -6.03 9.34
N GLN A 36 -3.39 -5.52 8.11
CA GLN A 36 -2.25 -5.20 7.27
C GLN A 36 -1.31 -4.19 7.94
N ALA A 37 -1.84 -3.04 8.39
CA ALA A 37 -1.05 -2.00 9.06
C ALA A 37 -0.41 -2.50 10.37
N PHE A 38 -1.13 -3.34 11.12
CA PHE A 38 -0.64 -3.94 12.36
C PHE A 38 0.59 -4.84 12.13
N VAL A 39 0.49 -5.81 11.20
CA VAL A 39 1.62 -6.72 10.91
C VAL A 39 2.79 -6.00 10.25
N SER A 40 2.51 -4.99 9.41
CA SER A 40 3.54 -4.15 8.80
C SER A 40 4.35 -3.38 9.84
N SER A 41 3.67 -2.85 10.88
CA SER A 41 4.33 -2.15 11.99
C SER A 41 5.27 -3.07 12.79
N ILE A 42 4.89 -4.33 13.02
CA ILE A 42 5.74 -5.31 13.69
C ILE A 42 6.94 -5.69 12.81
N ALA A 43 6.72 -5.95 11.52
CA ALA A 43 7.79 -6.23 10.56
C ALA A 43 8.78 -5.06 10.44
N GLY A 44 8.26 -3.83 10.46
CA GLY A 44 9.06 -2.60 10.45
C GLY A 44 10.01 -2.50 11.63
N LEU A 45 9.61 -2.97 12.82
CA LEU A 45 10.50 -3.00 13.99
C LEU A 45 11.66 -4.00 13.82
N LEU A 46 11.38 -5.21 13.30
CA LEU A 46 12.41 -6.21 13.01
C LEU A 46 13.40 -5.69 11.95
N SER A 47 12.87 -5.08 10.88
CA SER A 47 13.66 -4.41 9.85
C SER A 47 14.52 -3.29 10.44
N SER A 48 13.96 -2.45 11.32
CA SER A 48 14.68 -1.35 11.96
C SER A 48 15.83 -1.86 12.83
N ARG A 49 15.63 -2.93 13.60
CA ARG A 49 16.70 -3.59 14.35
C ARG A 49 17.84 -4.04 13.43
N ALA A 50 17.52 -4.64 12.28
CA ALA A 50 18.52 -5.07 11.31
C ALA A 50 19.30 -3.88 10.73
N VAL A 51 18.63 -2.78 10.37
CA VAL A 51 19.31 -1.55 9.91
C VAL A 51 20.30 -1.03 10.96
N LEU A 52 19.90 -0.98 12.23
CA LEU A 52 20.78 -0.55 13.33
C LEU A 52 22.04 -1.42 13.43
N LEU A 53 21.90 -2.74 13.34
CA LEU A 53 23.04 -3.66 13.31
C LEU A 53 23.94 -3.43 12.09
N SER A 54 23.35 -3.13 10.93
CA SER A 54 24.10 -2.91 9.69
C SER A 54 24.92 -1.63 9.69
N VAL A 55 24.39 -0.54 10.25
CA VAL A 55 25.12 0.73 10.40
C VAL A 55 26.16 0.70 11.52
N GLY A 56 26.22 -0.39 12.29
CA GLY A 56 27.26 -0.62 13.28
C GLY A 56 26.89 -0.26 14.72
N VAL A 57 25.59 -0.18 15.05
CA VAL A 57 25.17 -0.06 16.46
C VAL A 57 25.66 -1.29 17.23
N GLY A 58 26.51 -1.08 18.22
CA GLY A 58 27.17 -2.13 19.00
C GLY A 58 28.59 -2.48 18.54
N ASP A 59 29.11 -1.86 17.47
CA ASP A 59 30.50 -2.02 16.99
C ASP A 59 31.33 -0.80 17.39
N SER A 60 32.40 -0.99 18.18
CA SER A 60 33.28 0.10 18.63
C SER A 60 34.07 0.75 17.50
N SER A 61 34.17 0.10 16.33
CA SER A 61 34.80 0.64 15.13
C SER A 61 33.86 1.45 14.24
N ALA A 62 32.56 1.50 14.58
CA ALA A 62 31.57 2.22 13.79
C ALA A 62 31.70 3.74 13.98
N SER A 63 31.73 4.48 12.87
CA SER A 63 31.79 5.94 12.88
C SER A 63 30.38 6.54 12.72
N PRO A 64 29.94 7.42 13.64
CA PRO A 64 28.70 8.19 13.47
C PRO A 64 28.68 8.98 12.16
N THR A 65 29.84 9.49 11.73
CA THR A 65 29.98 10.23 10.47
C THR A 65 29.69 9.33 9.26
N SER A 66 30.17 8.09 9.26
CA SER A 66 29.88 7.13 8.19
C SER A 66 28.38 6.79 8.11
N ALA A 67 27.72 6.62 9.26
CA ALA A 67 26.27 6.38 9.31
C ALA A 67 25.46 7.59 8.81
N LEU A 68 25.91 8.81 9.13
CA LEU A 68 25.32 10.05 8.64
C LEU A 68 25.48 10.19 7.11
N LEU A 69 26.69 9.93 6.58
CA LEU A 69 26.94 9.98 5.13
C LEU A 69 26.10 8.94 4.37
N LEU A 70 25.96 7.72 4.91
CA LEU A 70 25.07 6.71 4.36
C LEU A 70 23.60 7.18 4.35
N SER A 71 23.14 7.77 5.44
CA SER A 71 21.78 8.31 5.54
C SER A 71 21.53 9.42 4.51
N MET A 72 22.51 10.31 4.30
CA MET A 72 22.44 11.35 3.25
C MET A 72 22.36 10.75 1.85
N LEU A 73 23.17 9.72 1.57
CA LEU A 73 23.13 8.98 0.29
C LEU A 73 21.75 8.35 0.07
N GLN A 74 21.23 7.64 1.07
CA GLN A 74 19.90 7.02 1.03
C GLN A 74 18.81 8.05 0.74
N GLN A 75 18.81 9.19 1.44
CA GLN A 75 17.83 10.26 1.26
C GLN A 75 17.92 10.88 -0.15
N SER A 76 19.14 11.10 -0.65
CA SER A 76 19.37 11.71 -1.97
C SER A 76 18.85 10.79 -3.09
N LEU A 77 19.25 9.52 -3.07
CA LEU A 77 18.81 8.52 -4.04
C LEU A 77 17.30 8.29 -3.98
N SER A 78 16.72 8.24 -2.77
CA SER A 78 15.28 8.09 -2.55
C SER A 78 14.49 9.24 -3.19
N ARG A 79 14.93 10.49 -3.02
CA ARG A 79 14.26 11.65 -3.61
C ARG A 79 14.34 11.65 -5.13
N ILE A 80 15.51 11.30 -5.70
CA ILE A 80 15.69 11.14 -7.15
C ILE A 80 14.73 10.06 -7.69
N ALA A 81 14.68 8.91 -7.02
CA ALA A 81 13.80 7.81 -7.41
C ALA A 81 12.32 8.19 -7.36
N LYS A 82 11.87 8.90 -6.31
CA LYS A 82 10.49 9.41 -6.19
C LYS A 82 10.12 10.31 -7.38
N VAL A 83 10.97 11.28 -7.71
CA VAL A 83 10.74 12.21 -8.83
C VAL A 83 10.72 11.47 -10.15
N ALA A 84 11.70 10.59 -10.40
CA ALA A 84 11.77 9.81 -11.62
C ALA A 84 10.54 8.89 -11.80
N PHE A 85 10.10 8.25 -10.72
CA PHE A 85 8.91 7.40 -10.72
C PHE A 85 7.64 8.22 -11.01
N ALA A 86 7.43 9.32 -10.28
CA ALA A 86 6.27 10.18 -10.47
C ALA A 86 6.17 10.71 -11.91
N TYR A 87 7.32 11.13 -12.47
CA TYR A 87 7.38 11.59 -13.86
C TYR A 87 7.03 10.50 -14.88
N ARG A 88 7.55 9.27 -14.70
CA ARG A 88 7.36 8.19 -15.69
C ARG A 88 6.03 7.46 -15.57
N LEU A 89 5.56 7.21 -14.34
CA LEU A 89 4.45 6.29 -14.06
C LEU A 89 3.27 6.93 -13.33
N GLY A 90 3.38 8.20 -12.91
CA GLY A 90 2.33 8.88 -12.14
C GLY A 90 0.95 8.85 -12.80
N LYS A 91 0.89 9.04 -14.12
CA LYS A 91 -0.37 8.99 -14.90
C LYS A 91 -1.04 7.62 -14.93
N ALA A 92 -0.29 6.54 -14.71
CA ALA A 92 -0.82 5.18 -14.72
C ALA A 92 -1.41 4.76 -13.36
N ILE A 93 -1.10 5.49 -12.29
CA ILE A 93 -1.48 5.11 -10.92
C ILE A 93 -3.00 5.11 -10.74
N GLU A 94 -3.69 6.17 -11.14
CA GLU A 94 -5.14 6.29 -10.93
C GLU A 94 -5.94 5.27 -11.76
N PRO A 95 -5.68 5.07 -13.08
CA PRO A 95 -6.38 4.04 -13.85
C PRO A 95 -6.12 2.63 -13.32
N GLU A 96 -4.87 2.30 -13.00
CA GLU A 96 -4.45 0.97 -12.54
C GLU A 96 -4.31 0.90 -11.01
N CYS A 97 -5.15 1.63 -10.28
CA CYS A 97 -5.04 1.87 -8.84
C CYS A 97 -4.90 0.59 -8.01
N LYS A 98 -5.70 -0.46 -8.30
CA LYS A 98 -5.61 -1.75 -7.60
C LYS A 98 -4.25 -2.44 -7.78
N MET A 99 -3.70 -2.42 -9.00
CA MET A 99 -2.40 -3.00 -9.31
C MET A 99 -1.30 -2.24 -8.55
N TYR A 100 -1.32 -0.91 -8.63
CA TYR A 100 -0.34 -0.07 -7.96
C TYR A 100 -0.44 -0.15 -6.44
N ARG A 101 -1.65 -0.26 -5.87
CA ARG A 101 -1.84 -0.43 -4.42
C ARG A 101 -1.22 -1.73 -3.92
N PHE A 102 -1.31 -2.80 -4.72
CA PHE A 102 -0.63 -4.07 -4.43
C PHE A 102 0.88 -4.00 -4.67
N CYS A 103 1.31 -3.33 -5.74
CA CYS A 103 2.72 -3.13 -6.07
C CYS A 103 3.47 -2.30 -5.02
N ALA A 104 2.81 -1.30 -4.42
CA ALA A 104 3.37 -0.52 -3.32
C ALA A 104 3.81 -1.43 -2.18
N ASP A 105 2.95 -2.36 -1.75
CA ASP A 105 3.28 -3.26 -0.65
C ASP A 105 4.36 -4.29 -1.03
N LEU A 106 4.43 -4.74 -2.29
CA LEU A 106 5.57 -5.55 -2.75
C LEU A 106 6.91 -4.79 -2.63
N LEU A 107 6.91 -3.50 -2.98
CA LEU A 107 8.09 -2.64 -2.83
C LEU A 107 8.42 -2.37 -1.35
N HIS A 108 7.40 -2.20 -0.50
CA HIS A 108 7.57 -2.05 0.94
C HIS A 108 8.22 -3.30 1.55
N ASP A 109 7.68 -4.47 1.23
CA ASP A 109 8.15 -5.76 1.74
C ASP A 109 9.55 -6.06 1.22
N SER A 110 9.86 -5.68 -0.02
CA SER A 110 11.22 -5.75 -0.57
C SER A 110 12.20 -4.90 0.25
N SER A 111 11.80 -3.71 0.69
CA SER A 111 12.61 -2.91 1.61
C SER A 111 12.85 -3.62 2.94
N PHE A 112 11.81 -4.20 3.56
CA PHE A 112 11.99 -4.98 4.79
C PHE A 112 12.93 -6.17 4.61
N VAL A 113 12.84 -6.89 3.50
CA VAL A 113 13.74 -8.00 3.18
C VAL A 113 15.18 -7.51 3.01
N LEU A 114 15.42 -6.44 2.25
CA LEU A 114 16.76 -5.87 2.03
C LEU A 114 17.39 -5.38 3.34
N ASN A 115 16.60 -4.73 4.19
CA ASN A 115 17.03 -4.31 5.53
C ASN A 115 17.41 -5.51 6.40
N CYS A 116 16.59 -6.56 6.46
CA CYS A 116 16.88 -7.77 7.23
C CYS A 116 18.04 -8.60 6.66
N LEU A 117 18.28 -8.53 5.35
CA LEU A 117 19.42 -9.16 4.69
C LEU A 117 20.74 -8.42 4.96
N SER A 118 20.68 -7.09 5.09
CA SER A 118 21.88 -6.24 5.17
C SER A 118 22.93 -6.65 6.24
N PRO A 119 22.57 -7.13 7.46
CA PRO A 119 23.58 -7.49 8.46
C PRO A 119 24.33 -8.77 8.10
N MET A 120 23.72 -9.64 7.30
CA MET A 120 24.27 -10.92 6.85
C MET A 120 25.33 -10.74 5.75
N LEU A 121 25.41 -9.53 5.17
CA LEU A 121 26.36 -9.21 4.12
C LEU A 121 27.68 -8.66 4.69
N PRO A 122 28.80 -8.85 3.99
CA PRO A 122 30.07 -8.21 4.32
C PRO A 122 29.91 -6.68 4.41
N LYS A 123 30.69 -6.03 5.29
CA LYS A 123 30.58 -4.58 5.58
C LYS A 123 30.56 -3.71 4.31
N ALA A 124 31.34 -4.07 3.28
CA ALA A 124 31.40 -3.35 2.00
C ALA A 124 30.08 -3.34 1.21
N PHE A 125 29.23 -4.38 1.35
CA PHE A 125 27.96 -4.49 0.62
C PHE A 125 26.76 -3.91 1.37
N ARG A 126 26.92 -3.52 2.64
CA ARG A 126 25.80 -2.97 3.44
C ARG A 126 25.31 -1.61 2.91
N PRO A 127 26.17 -0.62 2.62
CA PRO A 127 25.74 0.67 2.09
C PRO A 127 24.88 0.58 0.81
N PRO A 128 25.28 -0.13 -0.26
CA PRO A 128 24.48 -0.19 -1.49
C PRO A 128 23.14 -0.92 -1.30
N ILE A 129 23.08 -1.96 -0.46
CA ILE A 129 21.82 -2.68 -0.17
C ILE A 129 20.86 -1.82 0.66
N LEU A 130 21.37 -1.09 1.65
CA LEU A 130 20.58 -0.15 2.42
C LEU A 130 20.09 1.03 1.56
N ALA A 131 20.89 1.49 0.59
CA ALA A 131 20.47 2.47 -0.40
C ALA A 131 19.35 1.94 -1.31
N LEU A 132 19.47 0.71 -1.82
CA LEU A 132 18.42 0.07 -2.61
C LEU A 132 17.13 -0.09 -1.79
N SER A 133 17.24 -0.50 -0.53
CA SER A 133 16.09 -0.60 0.38
C SER A 133 15.35 0.73 0.53
N SER A 134 16.09 1.83 0.76
CA SER A 134 15.49 3.16 0.86
C SER A 134 14.82 3.60 -0.43
N ILE A 135 15.38 3.27 -1.59
CA ILE A 135 14.75 3.52 -2.89
C ILE A 135 13.43 2.74 -3.01
N CYS A 136 13.41 1.44 -2.69
CA CYS A 136 12.19 0.62 -2.70
C CYS A 136 11.10 1.22 -1.81
N PHE A 137 11.45 1.58 -0.57
CA PHE A 137 10.52 2.22 0.36
C PHE A 137 10.03 3.57 -0.16
N ALA A 138 10.93 4.39 -0.71
CA ALA A 138 10.57 5.71 -1.23
C ALA A 138 9.61 5.64 -2.43
N VAL A 139 9.81 4.68 -3.34
CA VAL A 139 8.88 4.45 -4.44
C VAL A 139 7.55 3.91 -3.92
N CYS A 140 7.58 2.94 -3.00
CA CYS A 140 6.38 2.45 -2.31
C CYS A 140 5.57 3.61 -1.73
N ASP A 141 6.19 4.49 -0.95
CA ASP A 141 5.55 5.62 -0.27
C ASP A 141 4.79 6.55 -1.24
N VAL A 142 5.38 6.87 -2.40
CA VAL A 142 4.71 7.66 -3.44
C VAL A 142 3.54 6.90 -4.07
N VAL A 143 3.70 5.60 -4.35
CA VAL A 143 2.62 4.78 -4.93
C VAL A 143 1.47 4.59 -3.94
N ALA A 144 1.78 4.27 -2.69
CA ALA A 144 0.80 4.06 -1.63
C ALA A 144 -0.01 5.34 -1.37
N SER A 145 0.66 6.48 -1.19
CA SER A 145 -0.02 7.76 -0.99
C SER A 145 -0.91 8.17 -2.17
N SER A 146 -0.42 8.00 -3.40
CA SER A 146 -1.18 8.33 -4.61
C SER A 146 -2.40 7.43 -4.80
N THR A 147 -2.23 6.10 -4.63
CA THR A 147 -3.35 5.15 -4.71
C THR A 147 -4.36 5.35 -3.59
N LYS A 148 -3.90 5.66 -2.37
CA LYS A 148 -4.74 6.03 -1.23
C LYS A 148 -5.58 7.26 -1.56
N ALA A 149 -4.99 8.32 -2.13
CA ALA A 149 -5.73 9.50 -2.55
C ALA A 149 -6.82 9.17 -3.59
N SER A 150 -6.50 8.36 -4.61
CA SER A 150 -7.49 7.91 -5.60
C SER A 150 -8.62 7.08 -4.99
N LEU A 151 -8.32 6.18 -4.04
CA LEU A 151 -9.32 5.37 -3.34
C LEU A 151 -10.18 6.21 -2.40
N SER A 152 -9.58 7.16 -1.68
CA SER A 152 -10.32 8.10 -0.84
C SER A 152 -11.29 8.94 -1.67
N ALA A 153 -10.85 9.45 -2.83
CA ALA A 153 -11.74 10.15 -3.76
C ALA A 153 -12.86 9.24 -4.28
N HIS A 154 -12.56 7.97 -4.54
CA HIS A 154 -13.55 6.97 -4.95
C HIS A 154 -14.61 6.68 -3.86
N PHE A 155 -14.23 6.68 -2.58
CA PHE A 155 -15.14 6.39 -1.47
C PHE A 155 -15.85 7.62 -0.91
N ALA A 156 -15.29 8.82 -1.12
CA ALA A 156 -15.89 10.08 -0.70
C ALA A 156 -17.27 10.28 -1.36
N LYS A 157 -18.18 10.86 -0.60
CA LYS A 157 -19.53 11.22 -1.03
C LYS A 157 -19.89 12.58 -0.48
N TRP A 158 -20.59 13.40 -1.25
CA TRP A 158 -21.03 14.72 -0.81
C TRP A 158 -19.86 15.59 -0.29
N GLU A 159 -18.76 15.60 -1.04
CA GLU A 159 -17.57 16.44 -0.76
C GLU A 159 -16.88 16.17 0.60
N ASN A 160 -17.16 15.03 1.24
CA ASN A 160 -16.58 14.67 2.54
C ASN A 160 -15.16 14.07 2.49
N LEU A 161 -14.38 14.36 1.44
CA LEU A 161 -13.06 13.75 1.23
C LEU A 161 -12.08 14.03 2.37
N GLY A 162 -12.09 15.26 2.89
CA GLY A 162 -11.23 15.66 4.02
C GLY A 162 -11.56 14.89 5.30
N GLU A 163 -12.85 14.75 5.62
CA GLU A 163 -13.31 14.00 6.79
C GLU A 163 -12.95 12.51 6.68
N LEU A 164 -13.15 11.91 5.50
CA LEU A 164 -12.80 10.53 5.23
C LEU A 164 -11.29 10.29 5.42
N ASN A 165 -10.44 11.16 4.86
CA ASN A 165 -8.99 11.08 5.03
C ASN A 165 -8.56 11.24 6.50
N ALA A 166 -9.19 12.15 7.25
CA ALA A 166 -8.87 12.38 8.66
C ALA A 166 -9.18 11.14 9.52
N LYS A 167 -10.35 10.52 9.30
CA LYS A 167 -10.77 9.30 10.02
C LYS A 167 -9.88 8.11 9.70
N ASP A 168 -9.61 7.91 8.41
CA ASP A 168 -8.73 6.83 7.94
C ASP A 168 -7.31 6.98 8.48
N SER A 169 -6.72 8.18 8.42
CA SER A 169 -5.40 8.47 8.99
C SER A 169 -5.34 8.24 10.51
N SER A 170 -6.41 8.60 11.23
CA SER A 170 -6.51 8.35 12.68
C SER A 170 -6.59 6.86 13.01
N GLN A 171 -7.34 6.08 12.21
CA GLN A 171 -7.39 4.63 12.34
C GLN A 171 -6.01 4.00 12.11
N GLU A 172 -5.34 4.36 11.01
CA GLU A 172 -4.00 3.88 10.68
C GLU A 172 -2.99 4.20 11.80
N THR A 173 -3.09 5.40 12.40
CA THR A 173 -2.24 5.81 13.53
C THR A 173 -2.42 4.92 14.74
N ILE A 174 -3.67 4.69 15.18
CA ILE A 174 -3.96 3.86 16.36
C ILE A 174 -3.49 2.42 16.14
N ILE A 175 -3.77 1.86 14.96
CA ILE A 175 -3.35 0.50 14.62
C ILE A 175 -1.83 0.37 14.58
N SER A 176 -1.14 1.36 14.01
CA SER A 176 0.33 1.39 13.98
C SER A 176 0.93 1.48 15.39
N LEU A 177 0.33 2.28 16.28
CA LEU A 177 0.73 2.36 17.70
C LEU A 177 0.60 0.99 18.39
N LEU A 178 -0.51 0.28 18.19
CA LEU A 178 -0.71 -1.07 18.74
C LEU A 178 0.29 -2.08 18.16
N GLY A 179 0.57 -1.99 16.86
CA GLY A 179 1.58 -2.81 16.19
C GLY A 179 2.99 -2.56 16.74
N MET A 180 3.38 -1.29 16.90
CA MET A 180 4.66 -0.92 17.51
C MET A 180 4.78 -1.37 18.96
N LEU A 181 3.72 -1.19 19.77
CA LEU A 181 3.70 -1.67 21.16
C LEU A 181 3.88 -3.20 21.21
N THR A 182 3.09 -3.93 20.42
CA THR A 182 3.18 -5.39 20.33
C THR A 182 4.56 -5.83 19.85
N GLY A 183 5.06 -5.22 18.78
CA GLY A 183 6.40 -5.48 18.26
C GLY A 183 7.48 -5.25 19.31
N SER A 184 7.40 -4.15 20.08
CA SER A 184 8.38 -3.81 21.12
C SER A 184 8.40 -4.83 22.26
N LEU A 185 7.24 -5.37 22.63
CA LEU A 185 7.15 -6.46 23.61
C LEU A 185 7.72 -7.78 23.07
N LEU A 186 7.57 -8.06 21.77
CA LEU A 186 7.99 -9.31 21.14
C LEU A 186 9.45 -9.29 20.65
N VAL A 187 10.04 -8.13 20.37
CA VAL A 187 11.33 -8.01 19.67
C VAL A 187 12.49 -8.72 20.40
N ASN A 188 12.45 -8.74 21.74
CA ASN A 188 13.47 -9.42 22.55
C ASN A 188 13.30 -10.95 22.54
N TRP A 189 12.09 -11.44 22.29
CA TRP A 189 11.79 -12.88 22.19
C TRP A 189 12.10 -13.42 20.79
N ILE A 190 11.99 -12.57 19.76
CA ILE A 190 12.37 -12.89 18.38
C ILE A 190 13.88 -12.68 18.22
N SER A 191 14.64 -13.60 18.79
CA SER A 191 16.10 -13.56 18.81
C SER A 191 16.69 -14.66 17.93
N GLY A 192 17.71 -14.32 17.14
CA GLY A 192 18.39 -15.24 16.22
C GLY A 192 17.89 -15.18 14.78
N HIS A 193 18.74 -15.65 13.86
CA HIS A 193 18.52 -15.55 12.41
C HIS A 193 17.23 -16.25 11.97
N TRP A 194 17.06 -17.53 12.33
CA TRP A 194 15.87 -18.31 11.94
C TRP A 194 14.58 -17.70 12.48
N ALA A 195 14.51 -17.38 13.77
CA ALA A 195 13.32 -16.76 14.36
C ALA A 195 12.95 -15.43 13.68
N THR A 196 13.95 -14.59 13.38
CA THR A 196 13.74 -13.30 12.71
C THR A 196 13.18 -13.50 11.30
N TRP A 197 13.78 -14.39 10.49
CA TRP A 197 13.33 -14.63 9.12
C TRP A 197 11.97 -15.33 9.07
N THR A 198 11.71 -16.30 9.95
CA THR A 198 10.40 -16.95 10.05
C THR A 198 9.31 -15.94 10.43
N ALA A 199 9.55 -15.10 11.44
CA ALA A 199 8.60 -14.05 11.83
C ALA A 199 8.39 -13.04 10.71
N LEU A 200 9.47 -12.60 10.05
CA LEU A 200 9.40 -11.68 8.92
C LEU A 200 8.55 -12.25 7.79
N ILE A 201 8.89 -13.45 7.28
CA ILE A 201 8.18 -14.08 6.16
C ILE A 201 6.70 -14.30 6.51
N LEU A 202 6.39 -14.69 7.75
CA LEU A 202 5.00 -14.81 8.20
C LEU A 202 4.26 -13.47 8.15
N MET A 203 4.85 -12.40 8.70
CA MET A 203 4.24 -11.06 8.71
C MET A 203 4.06 -10.52 7.29
N LEU A 204 5.06 -10.66 6.41
CA LEU A 204 4.96 -10.22 5.01
C LEU A 204 3.91 -11.05 4.24
N SER A 205 3.81 -12.35 4.51
CA SER A 205 2.77 -13.19 3.90
C SER A 205 1.37 -12.73 4.30
N VAL A 206 1.15 -12.42 5.59
CA VAL A 206 -0.12 -11.88 6.09
C VAL A 206 -0.38 -10.48 5.51
N HIS A 207 0.65 -9.62 5.44
CA HIS A 207 0.59 -8.28 4.88
C HIS A 207 0.11 -8.29 3.42
N LEU A 208 0.76 -9.07 2.55
CA LEU A 208 0.39 -9.19 1.14
C LEU A 208 -0.97 -9.87 0.95
N GLU A 209 -1.29 -10.90 1.72
CA GLU A 209 -2.60 -11.56 1.63
C GLU A 209 -3.75 -10.63 2.06
N ALA A 210 -3.53 -9.81 3.09
CA ALA A 210 -4.48 -8.79 3.51
C ALA A 210 -4.71 -7.78 2.38
N ASN A 211 -3.65 -7.21 1.81
CA ASN A 211 -3.77 -6.26 0.70
C ASN A 211 -4.48 -6.89 -0.50
N ARG A 212 -4.09 -8.13 -0.87
CA ARG A 212 -4.72 -8.88 -1.96
C ARG A 212 -6.23 -8.99 -1.75
N ARG A 213 -6.69 -9.28 -0.54
CA ARG A 213 -8.13 -9.34 -0.22
C ARG A 213 -8.78 -7.97 -0.25
N ALA A 214 -8.12 -6.94 0.27
CA ALA A 214 -8.60 -5.56 0.27
C ALA A 214 -8.83 -5.07 -1.17
N VAL A 215 -7.80 -5.08 -2.04
CA VAL A 215 -7.94 -4.59 -3.43
C VAL A 215 -8.94 -5.40 -4.25
N ARG A 216 -9.13 -6.69 -3.95
CA ARG A 216 -10.15 -7.53 -4.59
C ARG A 216 -11.57 -7.24 -4.12
N ALA A 217 -11.74 -6.75 -2.89
CA ALA A 217 -13.04 -6.36 -2.36
C ALA A 217 -13.53 -5.02 -2.93
N ILE A 218 -12.62 -4.15 -3.38
CA ILE A 218 -12.96 -2.85 -3.96
C ILE A 218 -13.63 -3.03 -5.33
N VAL A 219 -14.78 -2.39 -5.54
CA VAL A 219 -15.49 -2.37 -6.82
C VAL A 219 -15.34 -0.99 -7.43
N MET A 220 -14.37 -0.86 -8.33
CA MET A 220 -14.09 0.41 -8.99
C MET A 220 -15.21 0.78 -9.97
N GLN A 221 -15.53 2.07 -10.02
CA GLN A 221 -16.55 2.63 -10.94
C GLN A 221 -15.95 3.24 -12.22
N THR A 222 -14.63 3.40 -12.27
CA THR A 222 -13.90 3.86 -13.45
C THR A 222 -13.61 2.70 -14.41
N LEU A 223 -13.20 3.00 -15.64
CA LEU A 223 -12.68 2.00 -16.57
C LEU A 223 -11.18 2.17 -16.70
N ASN A 224 -10.44 1.10 -16.43
CA ASN A 224 -9.10 0.93 -16.98
C ASN A 224 -9.17 0.10 -18.26
N ARG A 225 -8.01 -0.21 -18.85
CA ARG A 225 -7.94 -0.99 -20.08
C ARG A 225 -8.63 -2.34 -19.94
N GLN A 226 -8.31 -3.10 -18.88
CA GLN A 226 -8.88 -4.42 -18.65
C GLN A 226 -10.41 -4.36 -18.47
N ARG A 227 -10.89 -3.46 -17.61
CA ARG A 227 -12.33 -3.28 -17.34
C ARG A 227 -13.07 -2.85 -18.61
N ALA A 228 -12.49 -1.97 -19.42
CA ALA A 228 -13.08 -1.55 -20.70
C ALA A 228 -13.23 -2.73 -21.67
N THR A 229 -12.22 -3.60 -21.79
CA THR A 229 -12.30 -4.79 -22.63
C THR A 229 -13.38 -5.76 -22.18
N VAL A 230 -13.47 -6.02 -20.86
CA VAL A 230 -14.51 -6.90 -20.31
C VAL A 230 -15.90 -6.32 -20.58
N VAL A 231 -16.09 -5.01 -20.37
CA VAL A 231 -17.36 -4.33 -20.64
C VAL A 231 -17.73 -4.41 -22.11
N TYR A 232 -16.79 -4.13 -23.01
CA TYR A 232 -17.00 -4.20 -24.45
C TYR A 232 -17.51 -5.57 -24.90
N HIS A 233 -16.82 -6.65 -24.53
CA HIS A 233 -17.22 -8.01 -24.93
C HIS A 233 -18.57 -8.44 -24.34
N ARG A 234 -18.90 -8.00 -23.11
CA ARG A 234 -20.22 -8.25 -22.50
C ARG A 234 -21.32 -7.52 -23.28
N LEU A 235 -21.07 -6.28 -23.70
CA LEU A 235 -22.02 -5.51 -24.51
C LEU A 235 -22.23 -6.13 -25.90
N CYS A 236 -21.18 -6.66 -26.54
CA CYS A 236 -21.29 -7.36 -27.82
C CYS A 236 -22.23 -8.58 -27.78
N VAL A 237 -22.37 -9.24 -26.62
CA VAL A 237 -23.32 -10.34 -26.42
C VAL A 237 -24.66 -9.90 -25.83
N GLY A 238 -24.95 -8.59 -25.84
CA GLY A 238 -26.21 -8.01 -25.37
C GLY A 238 -26.35 -7.91 -23.84
N HIS A 239 -25.29 -8.15 -23.07
CA HIS A 239 -25.29 -8.06 -21.60
C HIS A 239 -24.70 -6.73 -21.13
N ILE A 240 -25.43 -5.96 -20.34
CA ILE A 240 -24.92 -4.73 -19.71
C ILE A 240 -24.36 -5.08 -18.33
N PRO A 241 -23.03 -5.17 -18.16
CA PRO A 241 -22.46 -5.66 -16.92
C PRO A 241 -22.52 -4.62 -15.81
N ARG A 242 -22.78 -5.06 -14.58
CA ARG A 242 -22.64 -4.21 -13.39
C ARG A 242 -21.15 -4.12 -12.99
N PRO A 243 -20.69 -3.01 -12.36
CA PRO A 243 -19.31 -2.89 -11.89
C PRO A 243 -18.83 -4.08 -11.02
N ALA A 244 -19.73 -4.64 -10.20
CA ALA A 244 -19.43 -5.80 -9.38
C ALA A 244 -19.15 -7.08 -10.20
N GLU A 245 -19.79 -7.24 -11.35
CA GLU A 245 -19.55 -8.39 -12.25
C GLU A 245 -18.18 -8.27 -12.92
N VAL A 246 -17.82 -7.06 -13.35
CA VAL A 246 -16.51 -6.77 -13.93
C VAL A 246 -15.40 -6.96 -12.89
N SER A 247 -15.58 -6.46 -11.66
CA SER A 247 -14.60 -6.58 -10.57
C SER A 247 -14.28 -8.04 -10.20
N ARG A 248 -15.26 -8.95 -10.32
CA ARG A 248 -15.06 -10.39 -10.03
C ARG A 248 -14.06 -11.04 -10.99
N VAL A 249 -14.09 -10.66 -12.27
CA VAL A 249 -13.25 -11.24 -13.33
C VAL A 249 -11.98 -10.45 -13.63
N GLU A 250 -11.88 -9.20 -13.13
CA GLU A 250 -10.66 -8.39 -13.18
C GLU A 250 -9.47 -9.15 -12.54
N ARG A 251 -8.24 -8.80 -12.89
CA ARG A 251 -7.02 -9.34 -12.28
C ARG A 251 -6.26 -8.19 -11.63
N ILE A 252 -5.51 -8.45 -10.56
CA ILE A 252 -4.66 -7.42 -9.96
C ILE A 252 -3.50 -7.10 -10.91
N PHE A 253 -2.87 -8.13 -11.45
CA PHE A 253 -1.86 -8.01 -12.50
C PHE A 253 -2.46 -8.51 -13.81
N GLU A 254 -2.49 -7.63 -14.80
CA GLU A 254 -2.82 -7.98 -16.18
C GLU A 254 -1.66 -7.56 -17.08
N ARG A 255 -1.44 -8.32 -18.15
CA ARG A 255 -0.39 -8.00 -19.11
C ARG A 255 -0.76 -6.71 -19.83
N ASN A 256 0.14 -5.72 -19.82
CA ASN A 256 0.01 -4.53 -20.65
C ASN A 256 -0.28 -4.93 -22.10
N GLY A 257 -1.33 -4.37 -22.68
CA GLY A 257 -1.71 -4.75 -24.04
C GLY A 257 -2.86 -5.75 -24.13
N ALA A 258 -3.06 -6.59 -23.12
CA ALA A 258 -3.92 -7.76 -23.23
C ALA A 258 -5.38 -7.39 -23.54
N VAL A 259 -5.94 -8.08 -24.53
CA VAL A 259 -7.35 -8.06 -24.89
C VAL A 259 -7.89 -9.46 -24.68
N ARG A 260 -9.02 -9.58 -23.97
CA ARG A 260 -9.64 -10.86 -23.62
C ARG A 260 -11.10 -10.89 -24.03
N ASP A 261 -11.58 -12.07 -24.44
CA ASP A 261 -12.99 -12.28 -24.80
C ASP A 261 -13.92 -12.33 -23.57
N ALA A 262 -15.22 -12.56 -23.83
CA ALA A 262 -16.25 -12.68 -22.79
C ALA A 262 -16.01 -13.85 -21.83
N GLU A 263 -15.35 -14.91 -22.31
CA GLU A 263 -14.92 -16.08 -21.54
C GLU A 263 -13.58 -15.87 -20.81
N ASN A 264 -13.03 -14.66 -20.85
CA ASN A 264 -11.78 -14.26 -20.20
C ASN A 264 -10.51 -14.93 -20.78
N ARG A 265 -10.59 -15.44 -22.00
CA ARG A 265 -9.45 -15.99 -22.77
C ARG A 265 -8.71 -14.86 -23.45
N LEU A 266 -7.38 -14.98 -23.53
CA LEU A 266 -6.54 -13.99 -24.21
C LEU A 266 -6.72 -14.12 -25.73
N ILE A 267 -7.23 -13.07 -26.36
CA ILE A 267 -7.46 -13.03 -27.82
C ILE A 267 -6.43 -12.19 -28.56
N GLY A 268 -5.70 -11.31 -27.86
CA GLY A 268 -4.66 -10.50 -28.49
C GLY A 268 -3.94 -9.58 -27.51
N VAL A 269 -2.93 -8.89 -28.04
CA VAL A 269 -2.17 -7.86 -27.32
C VAL A 269 -2.10 -6.64 -28.23
N CYS A 270 -2.66 -5.52 -27.79
CA CYS A 270 -2.53 -4.25 -28.51
C CYS A 270 -1.35 -3.47 -27.95
N THR A 271 -0.34 -3.28 -28.79
CA THR A 271 0.77 -2.36 -28.57
C THR A 271 0.30 -0.95 -28.95
N MET A 272 0.34 -0.02 -28.01
CA MET A 272 0.24 1.42 -28.30
C MET A 272 1.61 2.04 -28.10
#